data_AF-A0A820BRT9-F1
#
_entry.id   AF-A0A820BRT9-F1
#
_cell.length_a   1.000
_cell.length_b   1.000
_cell.length_c   1.000
_cell.angle_alpha   90.00
_cell.angle_beta   90.00
_cell.angle_gamma   90.00
#
_symmetry.space_group_name_H-M   'P 1'
#
loop_
_entity.id
_entity.type
_entity.pdbx_description
1 polymer ?
#
loop_
_entity_poly.entity_id
_entity_poly.type
_entity_poly.pdbx_seq_one_letter_code
_entity_poly.pdbx_strand_id
1 'polypeptide(L)'
;MSSKSNSRAGLRSSSEQTLNRCSMPIDQGTDRLTVDETRSHDQCATSTSVTHGHRSSRGTESENDVIRIICISDTHNGHSKQEFNDKIRKIQGDILIHAGDFGERGTGEERKDFRRWLESLTNFQYKIYIAGNMDAIGLDDRYEGAQRQKDPELVSNDPTVIYLENKSCEVLGIKIYGCPYTPKFYGGFQYTRRSQKARDLWKNIPKDCNLLISHGPPANILDQNSKGIAL
;
A
#
# COMPACT_ATOMS: atom_id res chain seq x y z
N MET A 1 11.07 48.04 54.84
CA MET A 1 11.56 48.59 53.55
C MET A 1 10.67 47.98 52.46
N SER A 2 9.55 48.64 52.11
CA SER A 2 9.44 49.58 50.96
C SER A 2 9.86 48.91 49.65
N SER A 3 9.11 48.89 48.55
CA SER A 3 7.83 49.47 48.17
C SER A 3 7.55 49.06 46.72
N LYS A 4 6.29 48.72 46.44
CA LYS A 4 5.47 48.95 45.23
C LYS A 4 6.10 49.38 43.89
N SER A 5 5.32 49.00 42.86
CA SER A 5 4.90 49.83 41.69
C SER A 5 5.79 49.68 40.45
N ASN A 6 5.30 49.77 39.21
CA ASN A 6 3.97 49.87 38.63
C ASN A 6 4.15 49.84 37.10
N SER A 7 3.03 49.64 36.39
CA SER A 7 2.67 50.33 35.14
C SER A 7 3.37 49.97 33.83
N ARG A 8 2.76 50.12 32.65
CA ARG A 8 1.37 50.22 32.15
C ARG A 8 1.55 50.47 30.64
N ALA A 9 0.71 49.83 29.82
CA ALA A 9 0.17 50.24 28.51
C ALA A 9 0.99 51.05 27.47
N GLY A 10 0.81 50.65 26.20
CA GLY A 10 0.95 51.49 25.00
C GLY A 10 0.93 50.62 23.74
N LEU A 11 -0.21 50.38 23.10
CA LEU A 11 -0.83 51.15 22.00
C LEU A 11 -0.10 51.07 20.64
N ARG A 12 -0.78 50.39 19.69
CA ARG A 12 -0.99 50.67 18.25
C ARG A 12 0.21 51.19 17.42
N SER A 13 0.53 50.50 16.31
CA SER A 13 0.15 50.95 14.96
C SER A 13 0.64 49.98 13.87
N SER A 14 -0.16 49.91 12.82
CA SER A 14 0.06 49.33 11.49
C SER A 14 1.37 49.73 10.81
N SER A 15 1.94 48.82 10.04
CA SER A 15 2.69 49.15 8.82
C SER A 15 2.53 48.06 7.77
N GLU A 16 2.11 48.50 6.59
CA GLU A 16 1.89 47.76 5.36
C GLU A 16 3.14 47.06 4.80
N GLN A 17 2.85 46.01 4.02
CA GLN A 17 3.49 45.59 2.77
C GLN A 17 5.02 45.52 2.70
N THR A 18 5.50 44.30 2.43
CA THR A 18 6.51 44.13 1.37
C THR A 18 6.27 42.82 0.63
N LEU A 19 5.83 42.97 -0.62
CA LEU A 19 5.96 41.99 -1.68
C LEU A 19 7.43 41.57 -1.78
N ASN A 20 7.71 40.27 -1.78
CA ASN A 20 8.86 39.75 -2.51
C ASN A 20 8.39 38.64 -3.44
N ARG A 21 8.17 39.05 -4.70
CA ARG A 21 8.28 38.18 -5.86
C ARG A 21 9.73 37.73 -5.95
N CYS A 22 9.97 36.43 -5.99
CA CYS A 22 11.10 35.89 -6.75
C CYS A 22 10.55 34.81 -7.67
N SER A 23 10.69 35.06 -8.97
CA SER A 23 10.17 34.23 -10.05
C SER A 23 11.29 33.36 -10.62
N MET A 24 11.02 32.05 -10.64
CA MET A 24 11.39 31.03 -11.66
C MET A 24 12.87 30.57 -11.77
N PRO A 25 13.15 29.44 -12.46
CA PRO A 25 12.56 28.10 -12.31
C PRO A 25 13.64 27.00 -12.38
N ILE A 26 13.49 25.86 -11.69
CA ILE A 26 14.03 24.58 -12.19
C ILE A 26 13.03 23.47 -11.88
N ASP A 27 12.38 23.05 -12.96
CA ASP A 27 11.65 21.81 -13.14
C ASP A 27 12.54 20.60 -12.78
N GLN A 28 12.16 19.87 -11.75
CA GLN A 28 12.48 18.45 -11.63
C GLN A 28 11.16 17.74 -11.36
N GLY A 29 10.62 17.16 -12.43
CA GLY A 29 9.36 16.41 -12.43
C GLY A 29 9.36 15.35 -11.33
N THR A 30 8.55 15.58 -10.31
CA THR A 30 8.10 14.54 -9.39
C THR A 30 6.72 14.10 -9.83
N ASP A 31 6.58 12.86 -10.28
CA ASP A 31 5.29 12.24 -10.52
C ASP A 31 4.43 12.37 -9.26
N ARG A 32 3.28 13.04 -9.39
CA ARG A 32 2.33 13.20 -8.28
C ARG A 32 1.28 12.10 -8.37
N LEU A 33 1.32 11.19 -7.41
CA LEU A 33 0.24 10.23 -7.14
C LEU A 33 -0.95 10.98 -6.53
N THR A 34 -2.13 10.88 -7.15
CA THR A 34 -3.39 11.42 -6.61
C THR A 34 -4.23 10.28 -6.04
N VAL A 35 -4.53 10.33 -4.75
CA VAL A 35 -5.41 9.39 -4.05
C VAL A 35 -6.81 10.00 -3.98
N ASP A 36 -7.82 9.27 -4.44
CA ASP A 36 -9.23 9.64 -4.27
C ASP A 36 -9.92 8.60 -3.37
N GLU A 37 -10.19 8.99 -2.11
CA GLU A 37 -10.80 8.12 -1.10
C GLU A 37 -12.32 8.34 -1.05
N THR A 38 -13.11 7.50 -1.71
CA THR A 38 -14.55 7.44 -1.43
C THR A 38 -14.79 6.63 -0.15
N ARG A 39 -15.13 7.28 0.97
CA ARG A 39 -15.51 6.62 2.25
C ARG A 39 -16.92 6.02 2.19
N SER A 40 -17.04 4.73 2.47
CA SER A 40 -18.27 4.03 2.86
C SER A 40 -17.93 3.07 4.00
N HIS A 41 -18.82 2.95 4.98
CA HIS A 41 -18.55 2.36 6.30
C HIS A 41 -18.41 0.81 6.32
N ASP A 42 -17.96 0.17 5.24
CA ASP A 42 -17.84 -1.30 5.09
C ASP A 42 -16.69 -1.75 4.14
N GLN A 43 -15.61 -0.98 4.00
CA GLN A 43 -14.77 -1.06 2.81
C GLN A 43 -13.59 -2.05 2.83
N CYS A 44 -13.71 -3.10 2.00
CA CYS A 44 -12.65 -4.03 1.58
C CYS A 44 -11.96 -3.61 0.25
N ALA A 45 -12.22 -2.41 -0.29
CA ALA A 45 -11.61 -1.98 -1.55
C ALA A 45 -11.43 -0.47 -1.64
N THR A 46 -10.21 -0.06 -2.01
CA THR A 46 -9.82 1.33 -2.33
C THR A 46 -9.26 1.37 -3.76
N SER A 47 -9.52 2.45 -4.50
CA SER A 47 -9.00 2.64 -5.87
C SER A 47 -7.94 3.73 -5.87
N THR A 48 -6.83 3.55 -6.58
CA THR A 48 -5.80 4.58 -6.75
C THR A 48 -5.37 4.63 -8.22
N SER A 49 -5.18 5.84 -8.76
CA SER A 49 -4.77 6.05 -10.14
C SER A 49 -3.32 6.54 -10.20
N VAL A 50 -2.51 5.96 -11.08
CA VAL A 50 -1.14 6.39 -11.35
C VAL A 50 -1.09 6.96 -12.76
N THR A 51 -0.63 8.20 -12.91
CA THR A 51 -0.36 8.81 -14.22
C THR A 51 1.14 8.75 -14.48
N HIS A 52 1.54 8.34 -15.69
CA HIS A 52 2.95 8.39 -16.13
C HIS A 52 3.08 9.45 -17.22
N GLY A 53 3.80 10.54 -16.94
CA GLY A 53 3.99 11.61 -17.90
C GLY A 53 5.21 11.39 -18.79
N HIS A 54 5.08 10.70 -19.92
CA HIS A 54 6.11 10.79 -20.97
C HIS A 54 5.76 11.93 -21.93
N ARG A 55 6.37 13.11 -21.71
CA ARG A 55 6.07 14.31 -22.50
C ARG A 55 6.68 14.21 -23.91
N SER A 56 5.93 13.63 -24.86
CA SER A 56 6.18 13.80 -26.30
C SER A 56 5.30 14.94 -26.83
N SER A 57 5.91 15.87 -27.55
CA SER A 57 5.26 17.08 -28.03
C SER A 57 4.24 16.79 -29.13
N ARG A 58 3.03 17.34 -28.96
CA ARG A 58 1.94 17.55 -29.94
C ARG A 58 1.14 16.29 -30.33
N GLY A 59 0.04 16.09 -29.62
CA GLY A 59 -1.09 15.25 -30.00
C GLY A 59 -2.19 15.45 -28.95
N THR A 60 -3.45 15.50 -29.36
CA THR A 60 -4.62 15.63 -28.49
C THR A 60 -4.58 14.59 -27.36
N GLU A 61 -4.55 15.04 -26.10
CA GLU A 61 -4.56 14.16 -24.92
C GLU A 61 -5.82 13.28 -24.95
N SER A 62 -5.66 12.02 -25.37
CA SER A 62 -6.68 10.99 -25.22
C SER A 62 -6.65 10.49 -23.77
N GLU A 63 -7.81 10.20 -23.17
CA GLU A 63 -7.99 9.64 -21.82
C GLU A 63 -7.32 8.27 -21.56
N ASN A 64 -6.39 7.82 -22.41
CA ASN A 64 -5.78 6.48 -22.43
C ASN A 64 -4.37 6.37 -21.81
N ASP A 65 -3.95 7.33 -20.98
CA ASP A 65 -2.57 7.35 -20.43
C ASP A 65 -2.49 7.15 -18.90
N VAL A 66 -3.57 6.61 -18.30
CA VAL A 66 -3.66 6.39 -16.85
C VAL A 66 -3.78 4.91 -16.54
N ILE A 67 -2.93 4.42 -15.64
CA ILE A 67 -2.99 3.06 -15.13
C ILE A 67 -3.88 3.06 -13.88
N ARG A 68 -4.93 2.23 -13.90
CA ARG A 68 -5.86 2.09 -12.78
C ARG A 68 -5.48 0.90 -11.90
N ILE A 69 -5.20 1.19 -10.63
CA ILE A 69 -4.83 0.20 -9.63
C ILE A 69 -5.95 0.05 -8.61
N ILE A 70 -6.45 -1.17 -8.45
CA ILE A 70 -7.46 -1.52 -7.45
C ILE A 70 -6.76 -2.20 -6.29
N CYS A 71 -6.93 -1.69 -5.08
CA CYS A 71 -6.29 -2.19 -3.87
C CYS A 71 -7.33 -2.78 -2.92
N ILE A 72 -7.07 -4.00 -2.47
CA ILE A 72 -7.83 -4.74 -1.47
C ILE A 72 -6.85 -5.35 -0.45
N SER A 73 -7.34 -5.78 0.71
CA SER A 73 -6.56 -6.49 1.73
C SER A 73 -7.49 -7.21 2.70
N ASP A 74 -6.94 -8.03 3.59
CA ASP A 74 -7.66 -8.57 4.76
C ASP A 74 -8.97 -9.29 4.40
N THR A 75 -8.96 -10.03 3.28
CA THR A 75 -10.17 -10.73 2.84
C THR A 75 -10.51 -11.90 3.75
N HIS A 76 -9.53 -12.53 4.41
CA HIS A 76 -9.71 -13.64 5.36
C HIS A 76 -10.69 -14.72 4.85
N ASN A 77 -10.35 -15.36 3.71
CA ASN A 77 -11.20 -16.31 2.98
C ASN A 77 -12.54 -15.73 2.45
N GLY A 78 -12.80 -14.45 2.65
CA GLY A 78 -14.00 -13.75 2.23
C GLY A 78 -14.03 -13.37 0.74
N HIS A 79 -12.95 -13.62 0.00
CA HIS A 79 -12.80 -13.26 -1.41
C HIS A 79 -13.85 -13.92 -2.32
N SER A 80 -14.32 -15.13 -1.97
CA SER A 80 -15.35 -15.86 -2.72
C SER A 80 -16.78 -15.57 -2.26
N LYS A 81 -16.99 -14.72 -1.24
CA LYS A 81 -18.35 -14.31 -0.82
C LYS A 81 -19.05 -13.60 -1.98
N GLN A 82 -20.28 -14.03 -2.29
CA GLN A 82 -21.01 -13.62 -3.48
C GLN A 82 -21.00 -12.10 -3.70
N GLU A 83 -21.38 -11.33 -2.69
CA GLU A 83 -21.46 -9.87 -2.80
C GLU A 83 -20.11 -9.21 -3.12
N PHE A 84 -19.05 -9.61 -2.43
CA PHE A 84 -17.70 -9.08 -2.67
C PHE A 84 -17.20 -9.48 -4.06
N ASN A 85 -17.40 -10.73 -4.43
CA ASN A 85 -16.97 -11.29 -5.70
C ASN A 85 -17.68 -10.62 -6.89
N ASP A 86 -18.99 -10.38 -6.77
CA ASP A 86 -19.78 -9.66 -7.78
C ASP A 86 -19.33 -8.21 -7.90
N LYS A 87 -18.97 -7.57 -6.78
CA LYS A 87 -18.44 -6.21 -6.79
C LYS A 87 -17.09 -6.16 -7.50
N ILE A 88 -16.15 -7.04 -7.15
CA ILE A 88 -14.81 -7.07 -7.74
C ILE A 88 -14.87 -7.33 -9.25
N ARG A 89 -15.74 -8.24 -9.73
CA ARG A 89 -15.87 -8.54 -11.16
C ARG A 89 -16.49 -7.41 -11.99
N LYS A 90 -17.19 -6.47 -11.37
CA LYS A 90 -17.76 -5.29 -12.05
C LYS A 90 -16.77 -4.14 -12.20
N ILE A 91 -15.70 -4.12 -11.40
CA ILE A 91 -14.68 -3.05 -11.46
C ILE A 91 -13.80 -3.29 -12.68
N GLN A 92 -13.51 -2.25 -13.46
CA GLN A 92 -12.49 -2.31 -14.51
C GLN A 92 -11.20 -1.70 -13.96
N GLY A 93 -10.07 -2.40 -14.11
CA GLY A 93 -8.75 -1.89 -13.71
C GLY A 93 -7.62 -2.65 -14.40
N ASP A 94 -6.43 -2.07 -14.41
CA ASP A 94 -5.27 -2.68 -15.05
C ASP A 94 -4.55 -3.63 -14.09
N ILE A 95 -4.42 -3.21 -12.83
CA ILE A 95 -3.71 -3.95 -11.79
C ILE A 95 -4.62 -4.11 -10.58
N LEU A 96 -4.81 -5.34 -10.11
CA LEU A 96 -5.35 -5.64 -8.79
C LEU A 96 -4.21 -5.89 -7.82
N ILE A 97 -4.25 -5.27 -6.64
CA ILE A 97 -3.32 -5.48 -5.53
C ILE A 97 -4.07 -6.05 -4.33
N HIS A 98 -3.59 -7.15 -3.77
CA HIS A 98 -4.00 -7.65 -2.46
C HIS A 98 -2.87 -7.51 -1.44
N ALA A 99 -3.04 -6.64 -0.44
CA ALA A 99 -2.01 -6.27 0.53
C ALA A 99 -1.93 -7.22 1.75
N GLY A 100 -2.00 -8.53 1.51
CA GLY A 100 -1.91 -9.55 2.56
C GLY A 100 -3.22 -9.84 3.30
N ASP A 101 -3.16 -10.84 4.17
CA ASP A 101 -4.27 -11.41 4.94
C ASP A 101 -5.41 -11.95 4.05
N PHE A 102 -5.02 -12.74 3.04
CA PHE A 102 -5.98 -13.40 2.16
C PHE A 102 -6.64 -14.63 2.81
N GLY A 103 -5.95 -15.28 3.75
CA GLY A 103 -6.43 -16.42 4.53
C GLY A 103 -6.72 -16.08 5.99
N GLU A 104 -7.27 -17.05 6.71
CA GLU A 104 -7.40 -16.98 8.18
C GLU A 104 -6.12 -17.48 8.86
N ARG A 105 -5.42 -18.43 8.24
CA ARG A 105 -4.14 -18.94 8.75
C ARG A 105 -3.08 -19.13 7.65
N GLY A 106 -3.49 -18.96 6.39
CA GLY A 106 -2.70 -19.23 5.21
C GLY A 106 -2.37 -20.70 5.12
N THR A 107 -3.33 -21.62 5.23
CA THR A 107 -3.05 -23.03 4.91
C THR A 107 -2.78 -23.23 3.42
N GLY A 108 -2.30 -24.41 3.03
CA GLY A 108 -2.14 -24.74 1.60
C GLY A 108 -3.49 -24.69 0.86
N GLU A 109 -4.56 -25.19 1.48
CA GLU A 109 -5.91 -25.13 0.92
C GLU A 109 -6.39 -23.68 0.75
N GLU A 110 -6.21 -22.83 1.75
CA GLU A 110 -6.58 -21.41 1.68
C GLU A 110 -5.81 -20.69 0.56
N ARG A 111 -4.50 -20.96 0.43
CA ARG A 111 -3.69 -20.43 -0.68
C ARG A 111 -4.18 -20.89 -2.05
N LYS A 112 -4.51 -22.18 -2.20
CA LYS A 112 -5.07 -22.72 -3.45
C LYS A 112 -6.39 -22.08 -3.81
N ASP A 113 -7.26 -21.88 -2.83
CA ASP A 113 -8.57 -21.28 -3.03
C ASP A 113 -8.43 -19.81 -3.47
N PHE A 114 -7.64 -19.04 -2.73
CA PHE A 114 -7.35 -17.65 -3.05
C PHE A 114 -6.68 -17.48 -4.42
N ARG A 115 -5.72 -18.34 -4.77
CA ARG A 115 -5.08 -18.36 -6.09
C ARG A 115 -6.11 -18.59 -7.20
N ARG A 116 -6.94 -19.63 -7.07
CA ARG A 116 -7.97 -19.96 -8.07
C ARG A 116 -8.96 -18.80 -8.23
N TRP A 117 -9.30 -18.13 -7.12
CA TRP A 117 -10.10 -16.92 -7.18
C TRP A 117 -9.42 -15.81 -7.98
N LEU A 118 -8.16 -15.47 -7.69
CA LEU A 118 -7.39 -14.46 -8.45
C LEU A 118 -7.30 -14.81 -9.94
N GLU A 119 -7.01 -16.06 -10.28
CA GLU A 119 -6.94 -16.55 -11.66
C GLU A 119 -8.28 -16.44 -12.39
N SER A 120 -9.40 -16.52 -11.66
CA SER A 120 -10.75 -16.37 -12.23
C SER A 120 -11.13 -14.92 -12.59
N LEU A 121 -10.36 -13.93 -12.11
CA LEU A 121 -10.62 -12.52 -12.37
C LEU A 121 -10.00 -12.11 -13.71
N THR A 122 -10.84 -12.02 -14.74
CA THR A 122 -10.45 -11.69 -16.11
C THR A 122 -10.49 -10.19 -16.41
N ASN A 123 -11.03 -9.38 -15.49
CA ASN A 123 -11.20 -7.94 -15.61
C ASN A 123 -9.96 -7.12 -15.18
N PHE A 124 -8.84 -7.79 -14.90
CA PHE A 124 -7.55 -7.19 -14.56
C PHE A 124 -6.44 -7.77 -15.42
N GLN A 125 -5.52 -6.92 -15.90
CA GLN A 125 -4.37 -7.36 -16.69
C GLN A 125 -3.32 -8.04 -15.80
N TYR A 126 -3.10 -7.52 -14.59
CA TYR A 126 -2.19 -8.09 -13.60
C TYR A 126 -2.84 -8.17 -12.22
N LYS A 127 -2.50 -9.22 -11.46
CA LYS A 127 -2.98 -9.46 -10.11
C LYS A 127 -1.78 -9.71 -9.21
N ILE A 128 -1.46 -8.75 -8.35
CA ILE A 128 -0.27 -8.75 -7.52
C ILE A 128 -0.69 -8.89 -6.06
N TYR A 129 -0.01 -9.74 -5.32
CA TYR A 129 -0.34 -9.91 -3.91
C TYR A 129 0.90 -10.19 -3.07
N ILE A 130 0.79 -9.82 -1.80
CA ILE A 130 1.74 -10.18 -0.74
C ILE A 130 1.02 -11.04 0.30
N ALA A 131 1.79 -11.64 1.19
CA ALA A 131 1.25 -12.25 2.41
C ALA A 131 1.06 -11.18 3.50
N GLY A 132 0.19 -11.46 4.47
CA GLY A 132 0.08 -10.73 5.72
C GLY A 132 0.33 -11.65 6.92
N ASN A 133 0.06 -11.15 8.13
CA ASN A 133 0.32 -11.93 9.34
C ASN A 133 -0.57 -13.18 9.50
N MET A 134 -1.76 -13.18 8.89
CA MET A 134 -2.66 -14.33 8.87
C MET A 134 -2.31 -15.34 7.78
N ASP A 135 -1.33 -15.09 6.91
CA ASP A 135 -0.99 -15.99 5.81
C ASP A 135 0.22 -16.91 6.10
N ALA A 136 0.60 -17.04 7.37
CA ALA A 136 1.93 -17.51 7.77
C ALA A 136 2.16 -19.03 7.64
N ILE A 137 1.14 -19.88 7.70
CA ILE A 137 1.33 -21.34 7.78
C ILE A 137 1.99 -21.87 6.50
N GLY A 138 3.21 -22.37 6.62
CA GLY A 138 3.97 -22.87 5.46
C GLY A 138 4.66 -21.78 4.65
N LEU A 139 4.53 -20.51 5.04
CA LEU A 139 5.25 -19.38 4.47
C LEU A 139 6.28 -18.82 5.45
N ASP A 140 5.95 -18.44 6.69
CA ASP A 140 6.94 -17.91 7.62
C ASP A 140 7.59 -19.02 8.45
N ASP A 141 8.89 -19.24 8.28
CA ASP A 141 9.68 -20.23 9.00
C ASP A 141 9.87 -19.92 10.49
N ARG A 142 9.54 -18.70 10.93
CA ARG A 142 9.61 -18.27 12.34
C ARG A 142 8.25 -18.29 13.01
N TYR A 143 7.18 -18.61 12.29
CA TYR A 143 5.86 -18.75 12.87
C TYR A 143 5.73 -20.12 13.53
N GLU A 144 5.25 -20.17 14.77
CA GLU A 144 5.21 -21.40 15.55
C GLU A 144 4.38 -22.48 14.84
N GLY A 145 4.98 -23.66 14.63
CA GLY A 145 4.36 -24.78 13.91
C GLY A 145 4.40 -24.67 12.38
N ALA A 146 5.00 -23.62 11.81
CA ALA A 146 5.17 -23.45 10.37
C ALA A 146 6.60 -23.75 9.92
N GLN A 147 6.79 -24.91 9.29
CA GLN A 147 7.95 -25.12 8.41
C GLN A 147 7.60 -24.56 7.04
N ARG A 148 8.47 -23.72 6.45
CA ARG A 148 8.25 -23.25 5.08
C ARG A 148 8.11 -24.46 4.14
N GLN A 149 7.00 -24.51 3.41
CA GLN A 149 6.73 -25.59 2.48
C GLN A 149 7.66 -25.47 1.27
N LYS A 150 8.14 -26.63 0.77
CA LYS A 150 9.06 -26.68 -0.39
C LYS A 150 8.42 -26.11 -1.66
N ASP A 151 7.15 -26.39 -1.85
CA ASP A 151 6.30 -25.75 -2.85
C ASP A 151 5.12 -25.14 -2.11
N PRO A 152 5.18 -23.84 -1.76
CA PRO A 152 4.12 -23.21 -1.01
C PRO A 152 2.90 -22.89 -1.89
N GLU A 153 2.90 -23.31 -3.16
CA GLU A 153 1.80 -23.09 -4.11
C GLU A 153 1.45 -21.60 -4.16
N LEU A 154 2.48 -20.75 -4.17
CA LEU A 154 2.41 -19.29 -4.27
C LEU A 154 2.56 -18.80 -5.72
N VAL A 155 3.17 -19.62 -6.56
CA VAL A 155 3.41 -19.32 -7.98
C VAL A 155 2.23 -19.84 -8.78
N SER A 156 1.63 -18.97 -9.58
CA SER A 156 0.57 -19.35 -10.50
C SER A 156 1.19 -19.79 -11.83
N ASN A 157 0.48 -20.67 -12.55
CA ASN A 157 0.80 -20.94 -13.95
C ASN A 157 0.38 -19.78 -14.87
N ASP A 158 -0.51 -18.90 -14.40
CA ASP A 158 -0.84 -17.63 -15.04
C ASP A 158 0.25 -16.60 -14.71
N PRO A 159 1.07 -16.16 -15.70
CA PRO A 159 2.15 -15.21 -15.46
C PRO A 159 1.66 -13.82 -15.04
N THR A 160 0.36 -13.55 -15.15
CA THR A 160 -0.24 -12.29 -14.70
C THR A 160 -0.60 -12.28 -13.22
N VAL A 161 -0.50 -13.42 -12.52
CA VAL A 161 -0.69 -13.53 -11.06
C VAL A 161 0.67 -13.61 -10.37
N ILE A 162 1.04 -12.54 -9.65
CA ILE A 162 2.40 -12.33 -9.14
C ILE A 162 2.38 -12.24 -7.61
N TYR A 163 3.09 -13.16 -6.95
CA TYR A 163 3.36 -13.08 -5.52
C TYR A 163 4.68 -12.36 -5.25
N LEU A 164 4.67 -11.40 -4.32
CA LEU A 164 5.87 -10.69 -3.88
C LEU A 164 6.15 -10.93 -2.39
N GLU A 165 7.38 -11.33 -2.07
CA GLU A 165 7.90 -11.44 -0.71
C GLU A 165 9.32 -10.88 -0.68
N ASN A 166 9.45 -9.61 -0.26
CA ASN A 166 10.70 -8.85 -0.29
C ASN A 166 11.36 -8.86 -1.67
N LYS A 167 10.55 -8.69 -2.72
CA LYS A 167 10.95 -8.74 -4.14
C LYS A 167 10.21 -7.67 -4.94
N SER A 168 10.76 -7.37 -6.10
CA SER A 168 10.14 -6.50 -7.09
C SER A 168 9.57 -7.26 -8.28
N CYS A 169 8.59 -6.66 -8.93
CA CYS A 169 8.23 -6.91 -10.32
C CYS A 169 8.06 -5.58 -11.07
N GLU A 170 8.01 -5.65 -12.39
CA GLU A 170 7.68 -4.51 -13.24
C GLU A 170 6.55 -4.92 -14.18
N VAL A 171 5.45 -4.17 -14.14
CA VAL A 171 4.29 -4.38 -15.01
C VAL A 171 3.79 -3.04 -15.49
N LEU A 172 3.45 -2.93 -16.78
CA LEU A 172 2.98 -1.68 -17.38
C LEU A 172 3.92 -0.48 -17.13
N GLY A 173 5.24 -0.73 -17.04
CA GLY A 173 6.25 0.29 -16.73
C GLY A 173 6.32 0.73 -15.26
N ILE A 174 5.51 0.16 -14.37
CA ILE A 174 5.52 0.45 -12.92
C ILE A 174 6.38 -0.57 -12.18
N LYS A 175 7.40 -0.11 -11.46
CA LYS A 175 8.24 -0.92 -10.57
C LYS A 175 7.60 -1.05 -9.20
N ILE A 176 7.18 -2.27 -8.87
CA ILE A 176 6.40 -2.58 -7.67
C ILE A 176 7.28 -3.41 -6.74
N TYR A 177 7.33 -3.08 -5.45
CA TYR A 177 8.02 -3.87 -4.42
C TYR A 177 7.01 -4.35 -3.37
N GLY A 178 7.05 -5.65 -3.03
CA GLY A 178 6.16 -6.23 -2.02
C GLY A 178 6.90 -6.67 -0.76
N CYS A 179 6.41 -6.26 0.41
CA CYS A 179 6.94 -6.63 1.72
C CYS A 179 5.80 -7.09 2.65
N PRO A 180 5.73 -8.38 3.02
CA PRO A 180 4.66 -8.88 3.89
C PRO A 180 4.83 -8.50 5.37
N TYR A 181 5.94 -7.84 5.71
CA TYR A 181 6.37 -7.74 7.09
C TYR A 181 5.71 -6.61 7.87
N THR A 182 5.29 -6.90 9.10
CA THR A 182 4.69 -5.92 10.02
C THR A 182 5.40 -5.88 11.38
N PRO A 183 5.25 -4.77 12.13
CA PRO A 183 5.64 -4.73 13.54
C PRO A 183 4.96 -5.84 14.33
N LYS A 184 5.67 -6.41 15.30
CA LYS A 184 5.18 -7.50 16.16
C LYS A 184 3.79 -7.19 16.75
N PHE A 185 2.80 -7.99 16.38
CA PHE A 185 1.41 -7.91 16.85
C PHE A 185 0.85 -9.32 17.09
N TYR A 186 0.34 -9.96 16.04
CA TYR A 186 -0.16 -11.34 16.02
C TYR A 186 0.23 -12.04 14.70
N GLY A 187 0.29 -13.38 14.67
CA GLY A 187 0.57 -14.15 13.44
C GLY A 187 2.05 -14.17 13.01
N GLY A 188 2.28 -14.38 11.70
CA GLY A 188 3.61 -14.40 11.10
C GLY A 188 4.02 -13.08 10.44
N PHE A 189 5.11 -13.13 9.69
CA PHE A 189 5.75 -12.01 9.00
C PHE A 189 6.10 -10.83 9.91
N GLN A 190 6.62 -11.10 11.10
CA GLN A 190 6.85 -10.06 12.09
C GLN A 190 8.31 -9.61 12.21
N TYR A 191 8.48 -8.35 12.62
CA TYR A 191 9.74 -7.82 13.13
C TYR A 191 9.55 -7.03 14.43
N THR A 192 10.62 -6.94 15.21
CA THR A 192 10.65 -6.05 16.38
C THR A 192 10.92 -4.62 15.91
N ARG A 193 10.12 -3.65 16.37
CA ARG A 193 10.28 -2.23 16.04
C ARG A 193 11.71 -1.76 16.34
N ARG A 194 12.28 -0.95 15.44
CA ARG A 194 13.65 -0.39 15.55
C ARG A 194 14.77 -1.44 15.66
N SER A 195 14.49 -2.72 15.38
CA SER A 195 15.52 -3.75 15.28
C SER A 195 16.37 -3.59 14.01
N GLN A 196 17.55 -4.22 13.99
CA GLN A 196 18.38 -4.26 12.78
C GLN A 196 17.64 -4.94 11.62
N LYS A 197 16.94 -6.06 11.89
CA LYS A 197 16.09 -6.74 10.91
C LYS A 197 15.06 -5.82 10.28
N ALA A 198 14.39 -4.98 11.08
CA ALA A 198 13.45 -4.00 10.55
C ALA A 198 14.15 -3.00 9.62
N ARG A 199 15.31 -2.48 10.03
CA ARG A 199 16.10 -1.57 9.17
C ARG A 199 16.52 -2.25 7.86
N ASP A 200 16.95 -3.50 7.91
CA ASP A 200 17.43 -4.23 6.74
C ASP A 200 16.29 -4.51 5.75
N LEU A 201 15.10 -4.90 6.24
CA LEU A 201 13.90 -5.08 5.41
C LEU A 201 13.58 -3.82 4.60
N TRP A 202 13.51 -2.67 5.28
CA TRP A 202 13.15 -1.40 4.65
C TRP A 202 14.29 -0.81 3.80
N LYS A 203 15.55 -1.11 4.13
CA LYS A 203 16.72 -0.68 3.35
C LYS A 203 16.81 -1.39 1.99
N ASN A 204 16.29 -2.60 1.88
CA ASN A 204 16.34 -3.40 0.66
C ASN A 204 15.35 -2.95 -0.43
N ILE A 205 14.46 -2.00 -0.14
CA ILE A 205 13.56 -1.43 -1.15
C ILE A 205 14.40 -0.66 -2.19
N PRO A 206 14.28 -0.98 -3.49
CA PRO A 206 14.98 -0.26 -4.56
C PRO A 206 14.63 1.23 -4.57
N LYS A 207 15.62 2.07 -4.90
CA LYS A 207 15.45 3.53 -4.92
C LYS A 207 14.55 4.03 -6.05
N ASP A 208 14.41 3.25 -7.09
CA ASP A 208 13.57 3.47 -8.26
C ASP A 208 12.20 2.76 -8.15
N CYS A 209 11.82 2.30 -6.96
CA CYS A 209 10.50 1.75 -6.70
C CYS A 209 9.42 2.82 -6.86
N ASN A 210 8.44 2.58 -7.74
CA ASN A 210 7.30 3.48 -7.95
C ASN A 210 6.17 3.20 -6.96
N LEU A 211 5.96 1.93 -6.61
CA LEU A 211 4.85 1.49 -5.74
C LEU A 211 5.33 0.46 -4.72
N LEU A 212 5.12 0.76 -3.43
CA LEU A 212 5.41 -0.15 -2.33
C LEU A 212 4.10 -0.78 -1.83
N ILE A 213 4.07 -2.10 -1.76
CA ILE A 213 3.01 -2.87 -1.11
C ILE A 213 3.56 -3.38 0.22
N SER A 214 3.05 -2.85 1.33
CA SER A 214 3.28 -3.37 2.67
C SER A 214 1.97 -3.84 3.28
N HIS A 215 2.00 -4.92 4.07
CA HIS A 215 0.79 -5.39 4.75
C HIS A 215 0.37 -4.41 5.85
N GLY A 216 1.32 -3.97 6.67
CA GLY A 216 1.07 -2.99 7.72
C GLY A 216 1.19 -1.54 7.22
N PRO A 217 0.44 -0.60 7.82
CA PRO A 217 0.53 0.81 7.48
C PRO A 217 1.86 1.44 7.90
N PRO A 218 2.31 2.51 7.21
CA PRO A 218 3.43 3.31 7.68
C PRO A 218 3.08 4.09 8.95
N ALA A 219 4.09 4.35 9.78
CA ALA A 219 3.89 5.09 11.02
C ALA A 219 3.27 6.47 10.78
N ASN A 220 2.23 6.79 11.55
CA ASN A 220 1.40 7.99 11.49
C ASN A 220 0.53 8.14 10.23
N ILE A 221 0.37 7.09 9.41
CA ILE A 221 -0.51 7.12 8.23
C ILE A 221 -1.48 5.96 8.35
N LEU A 222 -2.73 6.24 8.72
CA LEU A 222 -3.79 5.24 8.90
C LEU A 222 -3.38 4.08 9.82
N ASP A 223 -2.46 4.33 10.76
CA ASP A 223 -1.88 3.32 11.66
C ASP A 223 -2.58 3.25 13.02
N GLN A 224 -3.71 3.94 13.18
CA GLN A 224 -4.49 3.92 14.41
C GLN A 224 -5.61 2.88 14.32
N ASN A 225 -5.71 2.03 15.33
CA ASN A 225 -6.85 1.11 15.46
C ASN A 225 -8.13 1.85 15.91
N SER A 226 -9.24 1.12 16.03
CA SER A 226 -10.55 1.67 16.46
C SER A 226 -10.55 2.34 17.85
N LYS A 227 -9.49 2.15 18.64
CA LYS A 227 -9.28 2.79 19.96
C LYS A 227 -8.33 3.99 19.89
N GLY A 228 -7.90 4.41 18.69
CA GLY A 228 -6.94 5.48 18.48
C GLY A 228 -5.49 5.12 18.85
N ILE A 229 -5.21 3.83 19.08
CA ILE A 229 -3.87 3.37 19.44
C ILE A 229 -3.11 3.10 18.15
N ALA A 230 -1.97 3.78 17.99
CA ALA A 230 -1.04 3.49 16.90
C ALA A 230 -0.51 2.06 17.02
N LEU A 231 -0.62 1.30 15.92
CA LEU A 231 0.00 -0.01 15.75
C LEU A 231 1.52 0.08 15.91
#